data_AF-A0A8C2YP45-F1
#
_entry.id   AF-A0A8C2YP45-F1
#
_cell.length_a   1.000
_cell.length_b   1.000
_cell.length_c   1.000
_cell.angle_alpha   90.00
_cell.angle_beta   90.00
_cell.angle_gamma   90.00
#
_symmetry.space_group_name_H-M   'P 1'
#
loop_
_entity.id
_entity.type
_entity.pdbx_description
1 polymer ?
#
loop_
_entity_poly.entity_id
_entity_poly.type
_entity_poly.pdbx_seq_one_letter_code
_entity_poly.pdbx_strand_id
1 'polypeptide(L)' 'MPVGRLCLLATAFLLGLLLPGLLQATEKPGTCPSVELPQLGICEDQCQEDSQCSGLMKCCRNGCGKVSCVTPNFQ' A
#
# COMPACT_ATOMS: atom_id res chain seq x y z
N MET A 1 -41.41 -6.19 8.88
CA MET A 1 -40.53 -6.03 10.06
C MET A 1 -39.10 -5.67 9.61
N PRO A 2 -38.79 -4.39 9.38
CA PRO A 2 -37.50 -3.93 8.80
C PRO A 2 -36.31 -3.96 9.78
N VAL A 3 -36.56 -4.28 11.05
CA VAL A 3 -35.56 -4.28 12.14
C VAL A 3 -34.41 -5.26 11.89
N GLY A 4 -34.65 -6.39 11.23
CA GLY A 4 -33.61 -7.39 10.94
C GLY A 4 -32.52 -6.87 9.98
N ARG A 5 -32.89 -6.08 8.98
CA ARG A 5 -31.92 -5.52 8.01
C ARG A 5 -31.09 -4.39 8.62
N LEU A 6 -31.69 -3.58 9.48
CA LEU A 6 -30.98 -2.49 10.15
C LEU A 6 -29.92 -3.02 11.14
N CYS A 7 -30.22 -4.13 11.82
CA CYS A 7 -29.29 -4.78 12.72
C CYS A 7 -28.07 -5.36 11.98
N LEU A 8 -28.28 -6.00 10.83
CA LEU A 8 -27.21 -6.56 10.00
C LEU A 8 -26.26 -5.49 9.43
N LEU A 9 -26.78 -4.31 9.08
CA LEU A 9 -25.95 -3.21 8.58
C LEU A 9 -25.12 -2.59 9.69
N ALA A 10 -25.69 -2.45 10.89
CA ALA A 10 -24.98 -1.97 12.07
C ALA A 10 -23.83 -2.91 12.48
N THR A 11 -24.05 -4.23 12.43
CA THR A 11 -23.00 -5.22 12.76
C THR A 11 -21.88 -5.23 11.72
N ALA A 12 -22.18 -5.10 10.43
CA ALA A 12 -21.16 -5.04 9.37
C ALA A 12 -20.28 -3.79 9.48
N PHE A 13 -20.88 -2.63 9.77
CA PHE A 13 -20.15 -1.37 9.94
C PHE A 13 -19.23 -1.41 11.17
N LEU A 14 -19.72 -1.95 12.29
CA LEU A 14 -18.91 -2.15 13.50
C LEU A 14 -17.74 -3.12 13.25
N LEU A 15 -17.97 -4.24 12.54
CA LEU A 15 -16.93 -5.20 12.19
C LEU A 15 -15.84 -4.55 11.31
N GLY A 16 -16.24 -3.69 10.37
CA GLY A 16 -15.31 -2.92 9.52
C GLY A 16 -14.45 -1.91 10.29
N LEU A 17 -15.01 -1.27 11.32
CA LEU A 17 -14.27 -0.35 12.20
C LEU A 17 -13.30 -1.07 13.16
N LEU A 18 -13.61 -2.33 13.52
CA LEU A 18 -12.79 -3.17 14.41
C LEU A 18 -11.64 -3.89 13.69
N LEU A 19 -11.63 -3.90 12.35
CA LEU A 19 -10.60 -4.58 11.53
C LEU A 19 -9.84 -3.60 10.62
N PRO A 20 -9.21 -2.52 11.14
CA PRO A 20 -8.44 -1.57 10.33
C PRO A 20 -7.13 -2.15 9.73
N GLY A 21 -6.97 -3.47 9.66
CA GLY A 21 -5.75 -4.15 9.21
C GLY A 21 -5.93 -5.18 8.09
N LEU A 22 -7.14 -5.40 7.56
CA LEU A 22 -7.33 -6.38 6.47
C LEU A 22 -6.80 -5.88 5.11
N LEU A 23 -6.57 -4.57 4.97
CA LEU A 23 -5.92 -3.92 3.84
C LEU A 23 -4.44 -3.62 4.12
N GLN A 24 -3.79 -4.43 4.94
CA GLN A 24 -2.37 -4.27 5.19
C GLN A 24 -1.62 -4.70 3.93
N ALA A 25 -1.36 -3.73 3.05
CA ALA A 25 -0.40 -3.83 1.98
C ALA A 25 0.83 -4.53 2.55
N THR A 26 1.26 -5.62 1.92
CA THR A 26 2.26 -6.52 2.51
C THR A 26 3.57 -5.77 2.65
N GLU A 27 3.81 -5.14 3.80
CA GLU A 27 4.95 -4.25 3.98
C GLU A 27 6.21 -5.09 4.23
N LYS A 28 7.20 -4.94 3.35
CA LYS A 28 8.51 -5.57 3.53
C LYS A 28 9.39 -4.76 4.49
N PRO A 29 10.35 -5.42 5.17
CA PRO A 29 11.27 -4.72 6.08
C PRO A 29 12.09 -3.65 5.36
N GLY A 30 12.47 -2.61 6.11
CA GLY A 30 13.19 -1.44 5.61
C GLY A 30 12.28 -0.30 5.15
N THR A 31 12.87 0.84 4.84
CA THR A 31 12.17 2.07 4.44
C THR A 31 12.47 2.44 2.99
N CYS A 32 11.57 3.21 2.36
CA CYS A 32 11.82 3.74 1.04
C CYS A 32 12.99 4.73 1.05
N PRO A 33 13.94 4.63 0.11
CA PRO A 33 15.01 5.62 -0.02
C PRO A 33 14.47 6.99 -0.39
N SER A 34 15.18 8.05 0.05
CA SER A 34 14.89 9.42 -0.38
C SER A 34 15.20 9.55 -1.87
N VAL A 35 14.31 10.16 -2.64
CA VAL A 35 14.51 10.32 -4.08
C VAL A 35 14.82 11.78 -4.39
N GLU A 36 16.07 12.04 -4.77
CA GLU A 36 16.60 13.40 -4.92
C GLU A 36 16.47 13.97 -6.34
N LEU A 37 16.17 13.14 -7.36
CA LEU A 37 16.09 13.62 -8.75
C LEU A 37 14.80 13.19 -9.47
N PRO A 38 14.15 14.10 -10.21
CA PRO A 38 13.15 13.71 -11.19
C PRO A 38 13.83 12.90 -12.30
N GLN A 39 13.35 11.68 -12.53
CA GLN A 39 13.79 10.91 -13.69
C GLN A 39 13.14 11.48 -14.95
N LEU A 40 13.98 11.81 -15.95
CA LEU A 40 13.54 12.25 -17.27
C LEU A 40 13.24 11.00 -18.12
N GLY A 41 11.98 10.80 -18.50
CA GLY A 41 11.55 9.64 -19.30
C GLY A 41 10.06 9.32 -19.19
N ILE A 42 9.62 8.20 -19.78
CA ILE A 42 8.27 7.67 -19.58
C ILE A 42 8.11 7.27 -18.11
N CYS A 43 7.05 7.79 -17.50
CA CYS A 43 6.85 7.72 -16.07
C CYS A 43 5.53 7.00 -15.79
N GLU A 44 5.64 5.72 -15.47
CA GLU A 44 4.50 4.83 -15.25
C GLU A 44 4.65 4.10 -13.91
N ASP A 45 3.51 3.69 -13.37
CA ASP A 45 3.45 2.93 -12.13
C ASP A 45 3.78 1.47 -12.42
N GLN A 46 4.83 0.94 -11.77
CA GLN A 46 5.35 -0.42 -12.03
C GLN A 46 4.91 -1.44 -10.97
N CYS A 47 4.44 -0.97 -9.83
CA CYS A 47 4.01 -1.77 -8.69
C CYS A 47 2.90 -1.02 -7.94
N GLN A 48 2.20 -1.70 -7.05
CA GLN A 48 1.23 -1.09 -6.13
C GLN A 48 1.56 -1.47 -4.67
N GLU A 49 2.14 -2.65 -4.46
CA GLU A 49 2.54 -3.17 -3.15
C GLU A 49 3.95 -3.79 -3.20
N ASP A 50 4.62 -3.88 -2.05
CA ASP A 50 5.95 -4.49 -1.96
C ASP A 50 5.94 -5.96 -2.40
N SER A 51 4.81 -6.67 -2.24
CA SER A 51 4.62 -8.07 -2.63
C SER A 51 4.88 -8.32 -4.13
N GLN A 52 4.64 -7.30 -4.97
CA GLN A 52 4.87 -7.37 -6.41
C GLN A 52 6.36 -7.24 -6.78
N CYS A 53 7.17 -6.71 -5.87
CA CYS A 53 8.59 -6.54 -6.06
C CYS A 53 9.35 -7.81 -5.68
N SER A 54 10.42 -8.15 -6.38
CA SER A 54 11.19 -9.37 -6.10
C SER A 54 12.03 -9.24 -4.82
N GLY A 55 12.18 -10.33 -4.08
CA GLY A 55 13.04 -10.38 -2.89
C GLY A 55 12.64 -9.35 -1.83
N LEU A 56 13.60 -8.54 -1.39
CA LEU A 56 13.41 -7.50 -0.37
C LEU A 56 13.03 -6.13 -0.94
N MET A 57 12.88 -6.00 -2.26
CA MET A 57 12.55 -4.71 -2.88
C MET A 57 11.16 -4.22 -2.44
N LYS A 58 11.05 -2.91 -2.22
CA LYS A 58 9.81 -2.21 -1.82
C LYS A 58 9.24 -1.40 -2.99
N CYS A 59 7.93 -1.25 -3.02
CA CYS A 59 7.22 -0.41 -3.97
C CYS A 59 7.18 1.03 -3.44
N CYS A 60 8.05 1.88 -3.98
CA CYS A 60 8.27 3.23 -3.47
C CYS A 60 7.99 4.29 -4.52
N ARG A 61 7.62 5.49 -4.07
CA ARG A 61 7.42 6.65 -4.94
C ARG A 61 8.78 7.19 -5.39
N ASN A 62 8.92 7.37 -6.69
CA ASN A 62 10.11 7.88 -7.34
C ASN A 62 10.03 9.41 -7.51
N GLY A 63 11.13 10.03 -7.95
CA GLY A 63 11.23 11.49 -8.14
C GLY A 63 10.37 12.04 -9.28
N CYS A 64 9.79 11.15 -10.10
CA CYS A 64 8.80 11.52 -11.11
C CYS A 64 7.34 11.34 -10.61
N GLY A 65 7.15 11.03 -9.33
CA GLY A 65 5.82 10.95 -8.69
C GLY A 65 5.06 9.65 -8.90
N LYS A 66 5.62 8.71 -9.66
CA LYS A 66 5.16 7.33 -9.90
C LYS A 66 5.85 6.32 -9.00
N VAL A 67 5.32 5.11 -8.90
CA VAL A 67 5.89 4.05 -8.05
C VAL A 67 6.69 3.00 -8.80
N SER A 68 7.81 2.56 -8.22
CA SER A 68 8.62 1.43 -8.73
C SER A 68 9.25 0.61 -7.62
N CYS A 69 9.70 -0.60 -7.99
CA CYS A 69 10.45 -1.47 -7.11
C CYS A 69 11.88 -0.96 -6.91
N VAL A 70 12.23 -0.63 -5.67
CA VAL A 70 13.56 -0.13 -5.30
C VAL A 70 14.15 -0.90 -4.12
N THR A 71 15.47 -0.85 -3.99
CA THR A 71 16.18 -1.39 -2.82
C THR A 71 15.85 -0.54 -1.59
N PRO A 72 15.39 -1.15 -0.49
CA PRO A 72 15.06 -0.41 0.73
C PRO A 72 16.31 -0.06 1.55
N ASN A 73 16.16 0.92 2.44
CA ASN A 73 17.12 1.22 3.49
C ASN A 73 16.82 0.38 4.73
N PHE A 74 17.84 -0.31 5.24
CA PHE A 74 17.78 -1.05 6.50
C PHE A 74 18.63 -0.29 7.52
N GLN A 75 17.99 0.36 8.49
CA GLN A 75 18.64 1.17 9.52
C GLN A 75 18.46 0.53 10.90
#